data_AF-Q9NL55-F1
#
_entry.id   AF-Q9NL55-F1
#
_cell.length_a   1.000
_cell.length_b   1.000
_cell.length_c   1.000
_cell.angle_alpha   90.00
_cell.angle_beta   90.00
_cell.angle_gamma   90.00
#
_symmetry.space_group_name_H-M   'P 1'
#
loop_
_entity.id
_entity.type
_entity.pdbx_description
1 polymer ?
#
loop_
_entity_poly.entity_id
_entity_poly.type
_entity_poly.pdbx_seq_one_letter_code
_entity_poly.pdbx_strand_id
1 'polypeptide(L)'
;MHLSSVQFAWAALVALAVSAAGALPSSAPHHVERRSFFTLECKGVFDAAIFARLDRICDDCFNLFREPQLYTLCRAECFTTPYFKGCMESLYLYDEKEQIDQMIDFVGKR
;
A
#
# COMPACT_ATOMS: atom_id res chain seq x y z
N MET A 1 -40.87 -25.34 26.29
CA MET A 1 -39.76 -24.75 27.08
C MET A 1 -38.39 -24.84 26.38
N HIS A 2 -38.12 -25.80 25.48
CA HIS A 2 -36.80 -25.96 24.84
C HIS A 2 -36.53 -25.03 23.63
N LEU A 3 -37.58 -24.55 22.95
CA LEU A 3 -37.43 -23.80 21.69
C LEU A 3 -37.00 -22.34 21.92
N SER A 4 -37.40 -21.75 23.04
CA SER A 4 -37.01 -20.39 23.42
C SER A 4 -35.52 -20.30 23.77
N SER A 5 -34.97 -21.32 24.43
CA SER A 5 -33.55 -21.38 24.81
C SER A 5 -32.60 -21.37 23.61
N VAL A 6 -32.99 -22.04 22.52
CA VAL A 6 -32.19 -22.12 21.28
C VAL A 6 -32.18 -20.78 20.54
N GLN A 7 -33.30 -20.06 20.53
CA GLN A 7 -33.39 -18.73 19.90
C GLN A 7 -32.53 -17.68 20.62
N PHE A 8 -32.53 -17.69 21.96
CA PHE A 8 -31.68 -16.77 22.74
C PHE A 8 -30.19 -17.05 22.55
N ALA A 9 -29.79 -18.32 22.44
CA ALA A 9 -28.40 -18.71 22.18
C ALA A 9 -27.93 -18.24 20.79
N TRP A 10 -28.78 -18.36 19.77
CA TRP A 10 -28.45 -17.91 18.41
C TRP A 10 -28.33 -16.38 18.31
N ALA A 11 -29.27 -15.65 18.93
CA ALA A 11 -29.21 -14.19 18.97
C ALA A 11 -27.94 -13.68 19.69
N ALA A 12 -27.52 -14.35 20.77
CA ALA A 12 -26.28 -14.03 21.48
C ALA A 12 -25.03 -14.27 20.60
N LEU A 13 -24.99 -15.39 19.87
CA LEU A 13 -23.87 -15.71 18.96
C LEU A 13 -23.75 -14.73 17.79
N VAL A 14 -24.89 -14.31 17.20
CA VAL A 14 -24.89 -13.31 16.13
C VAL A 14 -24.46 -11.93 16.66
N ALA A 15 -24.91 -11.54 17.85
CA ALA A 15 -24.48 -10.29 18.47
C ALA A 15 -22.96 -10.27 18.77
N LEU A 16 -22.42 -11.39 19.27
CA LEU A 16 -20.97 -11.55 19.50
C LEU A 16 -20.15 -11.51 18.20
N ALA A 17 -20.64 -12.11 17.11
CA ALA A 17 -19.97 -12.07 15.81
C ALA A 17 -19.97 -10.68 15.17
N VAL A 18 -21.07 -9.92 15.32
CA VAL A 18 -21.17 -8.53 14.80
C VAL A 18 -20.28 -7.57 15.59
N SER A 19 -20.06 -7.83 16.87
CA SER A 19 -19.20 -7.01 17.73
C SER A 19 -17.70 -7.14 17.38
N ALA A 20 -17.30 -8.29 16.83
CA ALA A 20 -15.90 -8.58 16.48
C ALA A 20 -15.47 -8.04 15.11
N ALA A 21 -16.42 -7.67 14.24
CA ALA A 21 -16.12 -7.18 12.89
C ALA A 21 -15.81 -5.66 12.81
N GLY A 22 -15.97 -4.92 13.92
CA GLY A 22 -15.85 -3.45 13.95
C GLY A 22 -14.43 -2.89 14.16
N ALA A 23 -13.40 -3.73 14.31
CA ALA A 23 -12.03 -3.29 14.62
C ALA A 23 -11.09 -3.41 13.41
N LEU A 24 -11.35 -2.65 12.34
CA LEU A 24 -10.34 -2.42 11.30
C LEU A 24 -9.60 -1.10 11.57
N PRO A 25 -8.27 -1.11 11.78
CA PRO A 25 -7.47 0.11 11.84
C PRO A 25 -7.20 0.60 10.40
N SER A 26 -8.09 1.40 9.83
CA SER A 26 -7.95 1.88 8.43
C SER A 26 -7.32 3.28 8.28
N SER A 27 -6.79 3.89 9.33
CA SER A 27 -6.39 5.31 9.32
C SER A 27 -4.88 5.61 9.41
N ALA A 28 -4.00 4.61 9.58
CA ALA A 28 -2.57 4.83 9.73
C ALA A 28 -1.72 5.02 8.43
N PRO A 29 -2.02 4.38 7.28
CA PRO A 29 -1.07 4.37 6.15
C PRO A 29 -0.89 5.75 5.50
N HIS A 30 -1.96 6.55 5.45
CA HIS A 30 -1.95 7.86 4.78
C HIS A 30 -0.98 8.88 5.38
N HIS A 31 -0.74 8.85 6.69
CA HIS A 31 0.17 9.82 7.32
C HIS A 31 1.63 9.50 7.02
N VAL A 32 1.98 8.22 6.93
CA VAL A 32 3.35 7.76 6.63
C VAL A 32 3.72 8.12 5.20
N GLU A 33 2.83 7.83 4.25
CA GLU A 33 3.00 8.16 2.82
C GLU A 33 3.19 9.66 2.61
N ARG A 34 2.36 10.49 3.23
CA ARG A 34 2.46 11.95 3.12
C ARG A 34 3.80 12.48 3.62
N ARG A 35 4.27 12.00 4.77
CA ARG A 35 5.58 12.40 5.30
C ARG A 35 6.71 11.96 4.37
N SER A 36 6.62 10.76 3.81
CA SER A 36 7.65 10.25 2.92
C SER A 36 7.73 11.03 1.60
N PHE A 37 6.58 11.40 1.01
CA PHE A 37 6.53 12.22 -0.20
C PHE A 37 7.30 13.54 -0.03
N PHE A 38 7.07 14.24 1.09
CA PHE A 38 7.80 15.48 1.40
C PHE A 38 9.28 15.26 1.72
N THR A 39 9.65 14.08 2.26
CA THR A 39 11.05 13.74 2.56
C THR A 39 11.84 13.43 1.28
N LEU A 40 11.19 12.90 0.26
CA LEU A 40 11.79 12.63 -1.05
C LEU A 40 11.89 13.87 -1.95
N GLU A 41 11.35 15.02 -1.50
CA GLU A 41 11.34 16.29 -2.22
C GLU A 41 10.72 16.20 -3.63
N CYS A 42 9.71 15.33 -3.77
CA CYS A 42 8.96 15.20 -5.01
C CYS A 42 8.18 16.47 -5.32
N LYS A 43 8.35 16.98 -6.55
CA LYS A 43 7.81 18.27 -6.99
C LYS A 43 6.44 18.18 -7.67
N GLY A 44 5.96 16.97 -7.93
CA GLY A 44 4.65 16.74 -8.55
C GLY A 44 3.48 16.88 -7.57
N VAL A 45 2.35 16.29 -7.93
CA VAL A 45 1.14 16.33 -7.10
C VAL A 45 1.14 15.14 -6.14
N PHE A 46 0.92 15.42 -4.85
CA PHE A 46 0.72 14.36 -3.87
C PHE A 46 -0.70 13.77 -4.01
N ASP A 47 -0.76 12.53 -4.49
CA ASP A 47 -1.93 11.67 -4.38
C ASP A 47 -1.54 10.44 -3.56
N ALA A 48 -2.27 10.20 -2.47
CA ALA A 48 -1.94 9.13 -1.54
C ALA A 48 -2.04 7.74 -2.19
N ALA A 49 -3.06 7.51 -3.03
CA ALA A 49 -3.25 6.21 -3.66
C ALA A 49 -2.16 5.92 -4.70
N ILE A 50 -1.76 6.94 -5.46
CA ILE A 50 -0.67 6.83 -6.43
C ILE A 50 0.66 6.57 -5.71
N PHE A 51 0.98 7.37 -4.69
CA PHE A 51 2.22 7.22 -3.94
C PHE A 51 2.29 5.86 -3.23
N ALA A 52 1.20 5.42 -2.59
CA ALA A 52 1.10 4.10 -1.95
C ALA A 52 1.40 2.94 -2.91
N ARG A 53 0.88 3.00 -4.14
CA ARG A 53 1.08 1.95 -5.13
C ARG A 53 2.54 1.90 -5.62
N LEU A 54 3.17 3.06 -5.87
CA LEU A 54 4.59 3.11 -6.19
C LEU A 54 5.45 2.61 -5.01
N ASP A 55 5.08 2.97 -3.79
CA ASP A 55 5.78 2.53 -2.57
C ASP A 55 5.73 1.02 -2.39
N ARG A 56 4.57 0.40 -2.68
CA ARG A 56 4.40 -1.05 -2.60
C ARG A 56 5.27 -1.83 -3.57
N ILE A 57 5.51 -1.31 -4.78
CA ILE A 57 6.45 -1.94 -5.73
C ILE A 57 7.85 -2.05 -5.11
N CYS A 58 8.28 -1.01 -4.40
CA CYS A 58 9.55 -1.03 -3.68
C CYS A 58 9.56 -2.00 -2.49
N ASP A 59 8.45 -2.09 -1.75
CA ASP A 59 8.32 -3.04 -0.63
C ASP A 59 8.32 -4.50 -1.10
N ASP A 60 7.55 -4.82 -2.14
CA ASP A 60 7.51 -6.16 -2.75
C ASP A 60 8.89 -6.58 -3.29
N CYS A 61 9.60 -5.63 -3.91
CA CYS A 61 10.95 -5.85 -4.41
C CYS A 61 11.97 -6.04 -3.27
N PHE A 62 11.86 -5.26 -2.19
CA PHE A 62 12.64 -5.48 -0.97
C PHE A 62 12.38 -6.87 -0.38
N ASN A 63 11.12 -7.32 -0.32
CA ASN A 63 10.74 -8.64 0.18
C ASN A 63 11.28 -9.77 -0.71
N LEU A 64 11.38 -9.55 -2.02
CA LEU A 64 11.94 -10.49 -2.99
C LEU A 64 13.45 -10.69 -2.82
N PHE A 65 14.22 -9.60 -2.81
CA PHE A 65 15.69 -9.66 -2.76
C PHE A 65 16.28 -9.70 -1.35
N ARG A 66 15.50 -9.28 -0.35
CA ARG A 66 15.90 -9.15 1.07
C ARG A 66 17.12 -8.24 1.28
N GLU A 67 17.26 -7.21 0.45
CA GLU A 67 18.33 -6.21 0.54
C GLU A 67 17.79 -4.90 1.14
N PRO A 68 18.14 -4.54 2.39
CA PRO A 68 17.58 -3.36 3.08
C PRO A 68 17.79 -2.04 2.34
N GLN A 69 18.88 -1.89 1.59
CA GLN A 69 19.15 -0.65 0.86
C GLN A 69 18.23 -0.47 -0.37
N LEU A 70 17.71 -1.57 -0.89
CA LEU A 70 16.93 -1.58 -2.13
C LEU A 70 15.65 -0.75 -2.02
N TYR A 71 14.96 -0.81 -0.87
CA TYR A 71 13.75 -0.01 -0.64
C TYR A 71 14.03 1.49 -0.74
N THR A 72 15.10 1.96 -0.10
CA THR A 72 15.50 3.38 -0.14
C THR A 72 15.91 3.81 -1.55
N LEU A 73 16.72 2.99 -2.23
CA LEU A 73 17.21 3.28 -3.59
C LEU A 73 16.09 3.24 -4.64
N CYS A 74 15.11 2.36 -4.46
CA CYS A 74 13.93 2.25 -5.31
C CYS A 74 13.05 3.51 -5.25
N ARG A 75 12.90 4.11 -4.07
CA ARG A 75 12.07 5.31 -3.86
C ARG A 75 12.77 6.63 -4.17
N ALA A 76 14.10 6.61 -4.22
CA ALA A 76 14.91 7.80 -4.47
C ALA A 76 14.52 8.46 -5.80
N GLU A 77 14.76 9.77 -5.89
CA GLU A 77 14.43 10.58 -7.08
C GLU A 77 12.98 10.39 -7.56
N CYS A 78 12.04 10.20 -6.63
CA CYS A 78 10.62 10.01 -6.94
C CYS A 78 10.36 8.84 -7.88
N PHE A 79 10.96 7.68 -7.56
CA PHE A 79 10.80 6.43 -8.31
C PHE A 79 11.39 6.45 -9.73
N THR A 80 12.23 7.43 -10.08
CA THR A 80 12.89 7.51 -11.40
C THR A 80 14.24 6.79 -11.47
N THR A 81 14.66 6.08 -10.41
CA THR A 81 15.95 5.40 -10.38
C THR A 81 15.94 4.09 -11.19
N PRO A 82 17.12 3.62 -11.64
CA PRO A 82 17.23 2.29 -12.24
C PRO A 82 16.76 1.15 -11.33
N TYR A 83 16.82 1.33 -10.00
CA TYR A 83 16.35 0.34 -9.03
C TYR A 83 14.84 0.13 -9.12
N PHE A 84 14.06 1.20 -9.26
CA PHE A 84 12.62 1.09 -9.47
C PHE A 84 12.30 0.31 -10.74
N LYS A 85 12.98 0.63 -11.84
CA LYS A 85 12.82 -0.10 -13.11
C LYS A 85 13.16 -1.59 -12.96
N GLY A 86 14.29 -1.92 -12.32
CA GLY A 86 14.66 -3.31 -12.04
C GLY A 86 13.65 -4.03 -11.15
N CYS A 87 13.03 -3.33 -10.20
CA CYS A 87 11.95 -3.88 -9.38
C CYS A 87 10.70 -4.20 -10.20
N MET A 88 10.26 -3.31 -11.09
CA MET A 88 9.13 -3.60 -11.99
C MET A 88 9.39 -4.83 -12.88
N GLU A 89 10.61 -4.93 -13.42
CA GLU A 89 11.03 -6.06 -14.26
C GLU A 89 11.05 -7.38 -13.46
N SER A 90 11.53 -7.35 -12.21
CA SER A 90 11.62 -8.51 -11.32
C SER A 90 10.24 -8.99 -10.82
N LEU A 91 9.29 -8.05 -10.69
CA LEU A 91 7.91 -8.32 -10.29
C LEU A 91 6.98 -8.59 -11.49
N TYR A 92 7.52 -8.65 -12.71
CA TYR A 92 6.77 -8.91 -13.95
C TYR A 92 5.63 -7.91 -14.23
N LEU A 93 5.79 -6.64 -13.87
CA LEU A 93 4.78 -5.58 -14.05
C LEU A 93 4.78 -4.97 -15.47
N TYR A 94 5.09 -5.78 -16.49
CA TYR A 94 5.25 -5.30 -17.86
C TYR A 94 3.95 -4.76 -18.45
N ASP A 95 2.83 -5.41 -18.17
CA ASP A 95 1.50 -5.03 -18.68
C ASP A 95 0.97 -3.73 -18.07
N GLU A 96 1.52 -3.31 -16.92
CA GLU A 96 1.13 -2.09 -16.19
C GLU A 96 2.12 -0.94 -16.41
N LYS A 97 3.13 -1.14 -17.25
CA LYS A 97 4.27 -0.21 -17.39
C LYS A 97 3.82 1.21 -17.74
N GLU A 98 2.95 1.37 -18.73
CA GLU A 98 2.49 2.70 -19.16
C GLU A 98 1.71 3.42 -18.04
N GLN A 99 0.93 2.68 -17.26
CA GLN A 99 0.18 3.23 -16.14
C GLN A 99 1.13 3.64 -15.00
N ILE A 100 2.13 2.81 -14.70
CA ILE A 100 3.12 3.10 -13.66
C ILE A 100 3.97 4.31 -14.08
N ASP A 101 4.40 4.39 -15.34
CA ASP A 101 5.16 5.54 -15.84
C ASP A 101 4.35 6.85 -15.71
N GLN A 102 3.04 6.83 -16.02
CA GLN A 102 2.15 7.98 -15.79
C GLN A 102 2.03 8.37 -14.31
N MET A 103 2.00 7.37 -13.42
CA MET A 103 1.97 7.60 -11.98
C MET A 103 3.26 8.25 -11.48
N ILE A 104 4.42 7.79 -11.96
CA ILE A 104 5.73 8.39 -11.66
C ILE A 104 5.77 9.84 -12.14
N ASP A 105 5.33 10.10 -13.37
CA ASP A 105 5.26 11.46 -13.92
C ASP A 105 4.36 12.38 -13.09
N PHE A 106 3.23 11.86 -12.61
CA PHE A 106 2.29 12.61 -11.78
C PHE A 106 2.91 13.07 -10.45
N VAL A 107 3.67 12.19 -9.77
CA VAL A 107 4.31 12.49 -8.48
C VAL A 107 5.66 13.20 -8.63
N GLY A 108 6.37 12.97 -9.73
CA GLY A 108 7.78 13.33 -9.91
C GLY A 108 8.07 14.57 -10.76
N LYS A 109 7.06 15.15 -11.45
CA LYS A 109 7.21 16.32 -12.34
C LYS A 109 8.22 17.35 -11.81
N ARG A 110 9.42 17.37 -12.41
CA ARG A 110 10.57 18.20 -12.01
C ARG A 110 10.45 19.66 -12.42
#